data_AF-A0A3E2CQ24-F1
#
_entry.id   AF-A0A3E2CQ24-F1
#
_cell.length_a   1.000
_cell.length_b   1.000
_cell.length_c   1.000
_cell.angle_alpha   90.00
_cell.angle_beta   90.00
_cell.angle_gamma   90.00
#
_symmetry.space_group_name_H-M   'P 1'
#
loop_
_entity.id
_entity.type
_entity.pdbx_description
1 polymer ?
#
loop_
_entity_poly.entity_id
_entity_poly.type
_entity_poly.pdbx_seq_one_letter_code
_entity_poly.pdbx_strand_id
1 'polypeptide(L)' 'LAGVMGGMYGEVTSETKNILIEAAHFDPVSIARTARRHKIPSEASRRFERGVD' A
#
# COMPACT_ATOMS: atom_id res chain seq x y z
N LEU A 1 -1.35 5.38 -3.04
CA LEU A 1 -0.09 4.90 -3.63
C LEU A 1 -0.08 3.37 -3.55
N ALA A 2 -0.35 2.69 -4.67
CA ALA A 2 -0.51 1.23 -4.68
C ALA A 2 0.67 0.51 -4.03
N GLY A 3 0.40 -0.47 -3.18
CA GLY A 3 1.41 -1.22 -2.41
C GLY A 3 2.25 -0.42 -1.42
N VAL A 4 1.98 0.88 -1.23
CA VAL A 4 2.71 1.75 -0.28
C VAL A 4 1.78 2.30 0.80
N MET A 5 0.69 2.96 0.41
CA MET A 5 -0.23 3.62 1.35
C MET A 5 -1.59 3.87 0.68
N GLY A 6 -2.67 3.66 1.44
CA GLY A 6 -4.01 4.09 1.07
C GLY A 6 -4.14 5.61 0.97
N GLY A 7 -5.20 6.09 0.35
CA GLY A 7 -5.53 7.53 0.33
C GLY A 7 -6.65 7.83 1.34
N MET A 8 -6.73 9.09 1.79
CA MET A 8 -7.73 9.54 2.78
C MET A 8 -9.18 9.27 2.33
N TYR A 9 -9.48 9.40 1.04
CA TYR A 9 -10.84 9.17 0.52
C TYR A 9 -11.30 7.71 0.64
N GLY A 10 -10.35 6.76 0.56
CA GLY A 10 -10.64 5.33 0.64
C GLY A 10 -10.36 4.71 2.01
N GLU A 11 -10.07 5.54 3.01
CA GLU A 11 -9.77 5.08 4.37
C GLU A 11 -11.05 4.63 5.09
N VAL A 12 -10.94 3.56 5.87
CA VAL A 12 -12.03 3.08 6.72
C VAL A 12 -12.16 3.99 7.94
N THR A 13 -13.37 4.49 8.19
CA THR A 13 -13.70 5.34 9.34
C THR A 13 -14.68 4.64 10.29
N SER A 14 -15.02 5.27 11.41
CA SER A 14 -16.04 4.78 12.34
C SER A 14 -17.45 4.67 11.72
N GLU A 15 -17.69 5.37 10.62
CA GLU A 15 -18.98 5.40 9.93
C GLU A 15 -19.06 4.38 8.79
N THR A 16 -17.93 3.83 8.33
CA THR A 16 -17.88 2.86 7.24
C THR A 16 -18.70 1.62 7.55
N LYS A 17 -19.67 1.29 6.68
CA LYS A 17 -20.53 0.10 6.81
C LYS A 17 -20.26 -0.99 5.79
N ASN A 18 -19.65 -0.63 4.66
CA ASN A 18 -19.33 -1.54 3.57
C ASN A 18 -17.84 -1.46 3.30
N ILE A 19 -17.19 -2.63 3.16
CA ILE A 19 -15.73 -2.73 3.01
C ILE A 19 -15.42 -3.49 1.72
N LEU A 20 -14.44 -2.99 0.97
CA LEU A 20 -13.78 -3.72 -0.11
C LEU A 20 -12.39 -4.14 0.39
N ILE A 21 -12.05 -5.41 0.20
CA ILE A 21 -10.72 -5.94 0.56
C ILE A 21 -9.86 -6.01 -0.70
N GLU A 22 -8.68 -5.41 -0.65
CA GLU A 22 -7.66 -5.51 -1.70
C GLU A 22 -6.59 -6.54 -1.31
N ALA A 23 -6.38 -7.53 -2.15
CA ALA A 23 -5.26 -8.47 -2.08
C ALA A 23 -4.57 -8.48 -3.46
N ALA A 24 -3.35 -7.96 -3.51
CA ALA A 24 -2.65 -7.71 -4.76
C ALA A 24 -1.17 -8.06 -4.62
N HIS A 25 -0.53 -8.39 -5.75
CA HIS A 25 0.90 -8.55 -5.86
C HIS A 25 1.44 -7.46 -6.77
N PHE A 26 2.35 -6.63 -6.25
CA PHE A 26 2.91 -5.48 -6.96
C PHE A 26 4.36 -5.74 -7.36
N ASP A 27 4.79 -5.14 -8.48
CA ASP A 27 6.19 -5.15 -8.90
C ASP A 27 7.10 -4.54 -7.80
N PRO A 28 8.06 -5.30 -7.24
CA PRO A 28 8.91 -4.82 -6.15
C PRO A 28 9.70 -3.55 -6.49
N VAL A 29 10.14 -3.40 -7.74
CA VAL A 29 10.94 -2.24 -8.17
C VAL A 29 10.10 -0.97 -8.17
N SER A 30 8.86 -1.04 -8.63
CA SER A 30 7.90 0.06 -8.65
C SER A 30 7.55 0.51 -7.23
N ILE A 31 7.34 -0.43 -6.31
CA ILE A 31 7.12 -0.11 -4.89
C ILE A 31 8.34 0.58 -4.29
N ALA A 32 9.53 0.03 -4.48
CA ALA A 32 10.78 0.57 -3.94
C ALA A 32 11.01 2.03 -4.39
N ARG A 33 10.77 2.31 -5.67
CA ARG A 33 10.91 3.66 -6.24
C ARG A 33 9.89 4.63 -5.65
N THR A 34 8.65 4.19 -5.50
CA THR A 34 7.55 5.02 -4.97
C THR A 34 7.75 5.33 -3.49
N ALA A 35 8.04 4.33 -2.66
CA ALA A 35 8.27 4.50 -1.23
C ALA A 35 9.44 5.46 -0.94
N ARG A 36 10.56 5.32 -1.66
CA ARG A 36 11.73 6.20 -1.52
C ARG A 36 11.47 7.62 -1.99
N ARG A 37 10.81 7.79 -3.15
CA ARG A 37 10.46 9.11 -3.70
C ARG A 37 9.61 9.92 -2.71
N HIS A 38 8.63 9.28 -2.09
CA HIS A 38 7.70 9.95 -1.18
C HIS A 38 8.14 9.90 0.30
N LYS A 39 9.25 9.22 0.61
CA LYS A 39 9.78 9.02 1.98
C LYS A 39 8.76 8.35 2.91
N ILE A 40 8.04 7.34 2.41
CA ILE A 40 7.02 6.59 3.14
C ILE A 40 7.44 5.12 3.23
N PRO A 41 8.31 4.74 4.20
CA PRO A 41 8.71 3.35 4.38
C PRO A 41 7.67 2.60 5.23
N SER A 42 6.49 2.36 4.67
CA SER A 42 5.41 1.64 5.37
C SER A 42 5.71 0.14 5.49
N GLU A 43 4.99 -0.55 6.38
CA GLU A 43 5.09 -2.01 6.49
C GLU A 43 4.69 -2.72 5.19
N ALA A 44 3.65 -2.23 4.51
CA ALA A 44 3.25 -2.77 3.21
C ALA A 44 4.37 -2.62 2.18
N SER A 45 4.97 -1.42 2.05
CA SER A 45 6.00 -1.20 1.04
C SER A 45 7.24 -2.07 1.29
N ARG A 46 7.67 -2.21 2.56
CA ARG A 46 8.83 -3.06 2.92
C ARG A 46 8.62 -4.53 2.57
N ARG A 47 7.38 -5.04 2.70
CA ARG A 47 7.05 -6.42 2.34
C ARG A 47 7.08 -6.58 0.82
N PHE A 48 6.37 -5.74 0.08
CA PHE A 48 6.36 -5.82 -1.38
C PHE A 48 7.76 -5.59 -2.00
N GLU A 49 8.60 -4.73 -1.43
CA GLU A 49 10.00 -4.54 -1.88
C GLU A 49 10.86 -5.81 -1.79
N ARG A 50 10.53 -6.73 -0.88
CA ARG A 50 11.28 -7.99 -0.67
C ARG A 50 10.64 -9.18 -1.39
N GLY A 51 9.55 -8.93 -2.13
CA GLY A 51 8.67 -9.97 -2.64
C GLY A 51 7.74 -10.49 -1.55
N VAL A 52 6.51 -10.77 -1.94
CA VAL A 52 5.51 -11.45 -1.10
C VAL A 52 5.03 -12.68 -1.88
N ASP A 53 4.99 -13.84 -1.23
CA ASP A 53 4.33 -15.05 -1.71
C ASP A 53 3.09 -15.26 -0.84
#